data_AF-A0A820NCE3-F1
#
_entry.id   AF-A0A820NCE3-F1
#
_cell.length_a   1.000
_cell.length_b   1.000
_cell.length_c   1.000
_cell.angle_alpha   90.00
_cell.angle_beta   90.00
_cell.angle_gamma   90.00
#
_symmetry.space_group_name_H-M   'P 1'
#
loop_
_entity.id
_entity.type
_entity.pdbx_description
1 polymer ?
#
loop_
_entity_poly.entity_id
_entity_poly.type
_entity_poly.pdbx_seq_one_letter_code
_entity_poly.pdbx_strand_id
1 'polypeptide(L)'
;VEKTVEISYPNYDQYLKLYKQYSTIISCPCTTVSFPYEQFLNVKVTYHQICQSIYTTQFWINLIKSSSIIQQPSPTFRYLGGPLFQLLTSFCSLTNTTIDQGLNNFYKTLFISGTVMS
;
A
#
# COMPACT_ATOMS: atom_id res chain seq x y z
N VAL A 1 16.12 39.12 -32.26
CA VAL A 1 16.39 37.67 -32.14
C VAL A 1 16.15 37.31 -30.69
N GLU A 2 15.07 36.60 -30.38
CA GLU A 2 14.87 36.07 -29.02
C GLU A 2 15.87 34.92 -28.80
N LYS A 3 16.53 34.92 -27.65
CA LYS A 3 17.56 33.94 -27.32
C LYS A 3 17.05 33.04 -26.20
N THR A 4 16.81 31.78 -26.51
CA THR A 4 16.49 30.75 -25.51
C THR A 4 17.73 30.45 -24.67
N VAL A 5 17.58 30.44 -23.35
CA VAL A 5 18.63 30.05 -22.40
C VAL A 5 18.30 28.65 -21.87
N GLU A 6 19.20 27.71 -22.09
CA GLU A 6 19.08 26.34 -21.56
C GLU A 6 19.81 26.20 -20.23
N ILE A 7 19.16 25.60 -19.25
CA ILE A 7 19.73 25.32 -17.92
C ILE A 7 19.64 23.81 -17.69
N SER A 8 20.78 23.13 -17.66
CA SER A 8 20.84 21.68 -17.48
C SER A 8 20.77 21.29 -16.01
N TYR A 9 19.95 20.27 -15.69
CA TYR A 9 19.79 19.68 -14.35
C TYR A 9 19.64 20.70 -13.19
N PRO A 10 18.67 21.65 -13.27
CA PRO A 10 18.42 22.55 -12.16
C PRO A 10 17.96 21.76 -10.93
N ASN A 11 18.41 22.16 -9.75
CA ASN A 11 17.83 21.64 -8.51
C ASN A 11 16.42 22.22 -8.29
N TYR A 12 15.68 21.63 -7.36
CA TYR A 12 14.29 22.03 -7.09
C TYR A 12 14.15 23.52 -6.73
N ASP A 13 15.04 24.07 -5.91
CA ASP A 13 15.00 25.49 -5.53
C ASP A 13 15.30 26.43 -6.69
N GLN A 14 16.22 26.05 -7.58
CA GLN A 14 16.51 26.80 -8.81
C GLN A 14 15.31 26.79 -9.74
N TYR A 15 14.69 25.62 -9.94
CA TYR A 15 13.46 25.50 -10.72
C TYR A 15 12.35 26.40 -10.15
N LEU A 16 12.11 26.36 -8.83
CA LEU A 16 11.08 27.18 -8.19
C LEU A 16 11.31 28.68 -8.38
N LYS A 17 12.56 29.14 -8.29
CA LYS A 17 12.92 30.54 -8.53
C LYS A 17 12.63 30.96 -9.98
N LEU A 18 13.06 30.14 -10.93
CA LEU A 18 12.86 30.40 -12.36
C LEU A 18 11.37 30.33 -12.74
N TYR A 19 10.63 29.35 -12.20
CA TYR A 19 9.20 29.20 -12.42
C TYR A 19 8.42 30.41 -11.88
N LYS A 20 8.76 30.91 -10.68
CA LYS A 20 8.14 32.13 -10.13
C LYS A 20 8.35 33.37 -11.02
N GLN A 21 9.51 33.47 -11.68
CA GLN A 21 9.87 34.64 -12.48
C GLN A 21 9.39 34.55 -13.94
N TYR A 22 9.30 33.34 -14.49
CA TYR A 22 9.12 33.09 -15.92
C TYR A 22 8.03 32.05 -16.24
N SER A 23 7.04 31.86 -15.36
CA SER A 23 6.01 30.81 -15.45
C SER A 23 5.31 30.70 -16.81
N THR A 24 5.15 31.81 -17.53
CA THR A 24 4.45 31.85 -18.83
C THR A 24 5.31 31.42 -20.03
N ILE A 25 6.64 31.39 -19.89
CA ILE A 25 7.58 31.14 -20.99
C ILE A 25 8.58 30.02 -20.71
N ILE A 26 8.72 29.60 -19.45
CA ILE A 26 9.62 28.51 -19.08
C ILE A 26 9.03 27.15 -19.47
N SER A 27 9.83 26.32 -20.13
CA SER A 27 9.50 24.92 -20.40
C SER A 27 10.52 24.03 -19.72
N CYS A 28 10.04 23.06 -18.93
CA CYS A 28 10.88 22.09 -18.24
C CYS A 28 10.47 20.68 -18.69
N PRO A 29 11.00 20.21 -19.82
CA PRO A 29 10.76 18.85 -20.27
C PRO A 29 11.46 17.86 -19.34
N CYS A 30 10.79 16.76 -19.02
CA CYS A 30 11.41 15.67 -18.28
C CYS A 30 12.46 14.97 -19.15
N THR A 31 13.66 14.73 -18.62
CA THR A 31 14.68 13.89 -19.29
C THR A 31 14.21 12.44 -19.40
N THR A 32 13.33 12.02 -18.50
CA THR A 32 12.71 10.71 -18.49
C THR A 32 11.22 10.90 -18.22
N VAL A 33 10.41 10.48 -19.17
CA VAL A 33 8.95 10.73 -19.15
C VAL A 33 8.18 9.69 -18.36
N SER A 34 8.84 8.60 -17.95
CA SER A 34 8.19 7.52 -17.20
C SER A 34 9.09 6.90 -16.13
N PHE A 35 8.51 6.68 -14.95
CA PHE A 35 9.20 6.04 -13.83
C PHE A 35 8.25 5.09 -13.09
N PRO A 36 8.70 3.90 -12.68
CA PRO A 36 7.93 3.03 -11.78
C PRO A 36 7.60 3.74 -10.46
N TYR A 37 6.39 3.53 -9.94
CA TYR A 37 5.98 4.10 -8.65
C TYR A 37 6.89 3.69 -7.48
N GLU A 38 7.52 2.51 -7.53
CA GLU A 38 8.50 2.08 -6.51
C GLU A 38 9.67 3.05 -6.29
N GLN A 39 10.00 3.88 -7.28
CA GLN A 39 11.15 4.78 -7.16
C GLN A 39 10.90 5.98 -6.25
N PHE A 40 9.64 6.34 -6.01
CA PHE A 40 9.30 7.56 -5.28
C PHE A 40 8.13 7.42 -4.30
N LEU A 41 7.33 6.35 -4.38
CA LEU A 41 6.26 6.07 -3.42
C LEU A 41 6.62 4.91 -2.51
N ASN A 42 6.24 5.05 -1.24
CA ASN A 42 6.32 4.00 -0.24
C ASN A 42 5.02 3.94 0.56
N VAL A 43 4.22 2.91 0.32
CA VAL A 43 2.97 2.64 1.02
C VAL A 43 3.24 1.77 2.24
N LYS A 44 2.93 2.30 3.44
CA LYS A 44 3.00 1.54 4.69
C LYS A 44 1.63 0.96 5.04
N VAL A 45 1.50 -0.35 4.94
CA VAL A 45 0.26 -1.06 5.27
C VAL A 45 0.19 -1.31 6.78
N THR A 46 -0.96 -1.00 7.38
CA THR A 46 -1.27 -1.37 8.76
C THR A 46 -2.49 -2.29 8.75
N TYR A 47 -2.28 -3.53 9.16
CA TYR A 47 -3.36 -4.52 9.26
C TYR A 47 -4.16 -4.35 10.55
N HIS A 48 -5.40 -4.81 10.53
CA HIS A 48 -6.23 -4.82 11.73
C HIS A 48 -5.56 -5.66 12.83
N GLN A 49 -5.53 -5.14 14.07
CA GLN A 49 -4.82 -5.77 15.20
C GLN A 49 -5.21 -7.22 15.43
N ILE A 50 -6.46 -7.59 15.13
CA ILE A 50 -6.95 -8.97 15.25
C ILE A 50 -6.14 -9.97 14.39
N CYS A 51 -5.65 -9.54 13.22
CA CYS A 51 -4.86 -10.38 12.32
C CYS A 51 -3.45 -10.67 12.85
N GLN A 52 -2.99 -9.86 13.80
CA GLN A 52 -1.70 -10.01 14.48
C GLN A 52 -1.87 -10.55 15.92
N SER A 53 -3.08 -10.94 16.30
CA SER A 53 -3.41 -11.39 17.65
C SER A 53 -3.36 -12.91 17.78
N ILE A 54 -3.46 -13.41 19.01
CA ILE A 54 -3.56 -14.84 19.28
C ILE A 54 -4.79 -15.49 18.63
N TYR A 55 -5.83 -14.71 18.30
CA TYR A 55 -7.12 -15.21 17.82
C TYR A 55 -7.07 -15.82 16.42
N THR A 56 -6.02 -15.54 15.65
CA THR A 56 -5.77 -16.14 14.32
C THR A 56 -4.78 -17.31 14.37
N THR A 57 -4.35 -17.71 15.57
CA THR A 57 -3.38 -18.81 15.72
C THR A 57 -4.10 -20.16 15.83
N GLN A 58 -3.43 -21.21 15.37
CA GLN A 58 -3.93 -22.58 15.54
C GLN A 58 -4.07 -22.95 17.02
N PHE A 59 -3.23 -22.39 17.89
CA PHE A 59 -3.31 -22.56 19.34
C PHE A 59 -4.69 -22.14 19.87
N TRP A 60 -5.14 -20.93 19.54
CA TRP A 60 -6.45 -20.43 19.96
C TRP A 60 -7.60 -21.28 19.41
N ILE A 61 -7.53 -21.64 18.13
CA ILE A 61 -8.53 -22.47 17.47
C ILE A 61 -8.65 -23.85 18.18
N ASN A 62 -7.52 -24.45 18.54
CA ASN A 62 -7.48 -25.73 19.25
C ASN A 62 -8.08 -25.60 20.66
N LEU A 63 -7.77 -24.52 21.38
CA LEU A 63 -8.28 -24.24 22.73
C LEU A 63 -9.82 -24.14 22.74
N ILE A 64 -10.41 -23.45 21.75
CA ILE A 64 -11.86 -23.36 21.64
C ILE A 64 -12.48 -24.74 21.34
N LYS A 65 -11.86 -25.51 20.42
CA LYS A 65 -12.32 -26.85 20.05
C LYS A 65 -12.25 -27.86 21.21
N SER A 66 -11.22 -27.80 22.06
CA SER A 66 -11.03 -28.74 23.17
C SER A 66 -11.94 -28.50 24.39
N SER A 67 -12.61 -27.35 24.47
CA SER A 67 -13.49 -26.98 25.59
C SER A 67 -14.89 -27.62 25.56
N SER A 68 -15.10 -28.63 24.70
CA SER A 68 -16.39 -29.19 24.27
C SER A 68 -16.81 -30.49 24.98
N ILE A 69 -16.16 -30.88 26.09
CA ILE A 69 -16.45 -32.13 26.80
C ILE A 69 -17.84 -32.17 27.49
N ILE A 70 -18.57 -31.04 27.57
CA ILE A 70 -19.87 -30.98 28.27
C ILE A 70 -21.03 -31.01 27.26
N GLN A 71 -21.79 -32.10 27.29
CA GLN A 71 -22.89 -32.49 26.39
C GLN A 71 -24.16 -31.60 26.50
N GLN A 72 -24.07 -30.30 26.25
CA GLN A 72 -25.25 -29.43 26.17
C GLN A 72 -25.33 -28.76 24.79
N PRO A 73 -26.32 -29.12 23.95
CA PRO A 73 -26.49 -28.60 22.61
C PRO A 73 -27.18 -27.23 22.68
N SER A 74 -26.50 -26.24 23.23
CA SER A 74 -26.84 -24.84 23.01
C SER A 74 -25.94 -24.31 21.89
N PRO A 75 -26.41 -23.41 21.01
CA PRO A 75 -25.59 -22.75 19.98
C PRO A 75 -24.66 -21.74 20.66
N THR A 76 -23.78 -22.26 21.51
CA THR A 76 -22.82 -21.47 22.25
C THR A 76 -21.61 -21.23 21.36
N PHE A 77 -20.92 -20.15 21.67
CA PHE A 77 -19.63 -19.78 21.11
C PHE A 77 -18.64 -20.95 20.96
N ARG A 78 -18.77 -22.05 21.71
CA ARG A 78 -17.91 -23.22 21.60
C ARG A 78 -18.10 -24.01 20.31
N TYR A 79 -19.33 -24.10 19.79
CA TYR A 79 -19.63 -24.82 18.55
C TYR A 79 -19.22 -24.01 17.31
N LEU A 80 -19.53 -22.71 17.31
CA LEU A 80 -19.25 -21.82 16.18
C LEU A 80 -17.87 -21.16 16.24
N GLY A 81 -17.29 -21.02 17.43
CA GLY A 81 -16.05 -20.26 17.65
C GLY A 81 -14.88 -20.83 16.87
N GLY A 82 -14.64 -22.15 16.93
CA GLY A 82 -13.56 -22.79 16.18
C GLY A 82 -13.64 -22.48 14.67
N PRO A 83 -14.77 -22.78 13.99
CA PRO A 83 -14.98 -22.40 12.60
C PRO A 83 -14.86 -20.89 12.32
N LEU A 84 -15.40 -20.02 13.19
CA LEU A 84 -15.35 -18.57 13.01
C LEU A 84 -13.92 -18.01 13.11
N PHE A 85 -13.11 -18.47 14.07
CA PHE A 85 -11.70 -18.06 14.17
C PHE A 85 -10.84 -18.65 13.05
N GLN A 86 -11.19 -19.83 12.55
CA GLN A 86 -10.55 -20.38 11.36
C GLN A 86 -10.88 -19.54 10.12
N LEU A 87 -12.14 -19.12 9.95
CA LEU A 87 -12.54 -18.18 8.89
C LEU A 87 -11.79 -16.84 9.02
N LEU A 88 -11.69 -16.29 10.22
CA LEU A 88 -10.94 -15.07 10.50
C LEU A 88 -9.46 -15.20 10.11
N THR A 89 -8.83 -16.34 10.41
CA THR A 89 -7.45 -16.64 10.03
C THR A 89 -7.28 -16.63 8.51
N SER A 90 -8.16 -17.32 7.80
CA SER A 90 -8.17 -17.34 6.33
C SER A 90 -8.39 -15.94 5.75
N PHE A 91 -9.31 -15.16 6.33
CA PHE A 91 -9.58 -13.79 5.91
C PHE A 91 -8.34 -12.90 6.07
N CYS A 92 -7.69 -12.92 7.23
CA CYS A 92 -6.46 -12.16 7.48
C CYS A 92 -5.34 -12.54 6.51
N SER A 93 -5.16 -13.84 6.23
CA SER A 93 -4.17 -14.31 5.25
C SER A 93 -4.49 -13.86 3.83
N LEU A 94 -5.77 -13.92 3.46
CA LEU A 94 -6.24 -13.46 2.15
C LEU A 94 -6.00 -11.96 2.00
N THR A 95 -6.39 -11.15 3.00
CA THR A 95 -6.16 -9.70 2.99
C THR A 95 -4.68 -9.37 2.83
N ASN A 96 -3.78 -10.04 3.58
CA ASN A 96 -2.34 -9.82 3.46
C ASN A 96 -1.86 -10.10 2.02
N THR A 97 -2.23 -11.26 1.49
CA THR A 97 -1.86 -11.68 0.14
C THR A 97 -2.39 -10.72 -0.92
N THR A 98 -3.65 -10.31 -0.82
CA THR A 98 -4.29 -9.39 -1.77
C THR A 98 -3.61 -8.03 -1.76
N ILE A 99 -3.28 -7.50 -0.58
CA ILE A 99 -2.60 -6.21 -0.47
C ILE A 99 -1.16 -6.31 -1.01
N ASP A 100 -0.41 -7.35 -0.65
CA ASP A 100 0.97 -7.55 -1.13
C ASP A 100 1.01 -7.68 -2.66
N GLN A 101 0.09 -8.45 -3.25
CA GLN A 101 -0.02 -8.58 -4.71
C GLN A 101 -0.43 -7.26 -5.36
N GLY A 102 -1.39 -6.55 -4.77
CA GLY A 102 -1.82 -5.24 -5.24
C GLY A 102 -0.68 -4.22 -5.25
N LEU A 103 0.10 -4.17 -4.17
CA LEU A 103 1.25 -3.28 -4.06
C LEU A 103 2.37 -3.64 -5.02
N ASN A 104 2.68 -4.92 -5.20
CA ASN A 104 3.69 -5.37 -6.17
C ASN A 104 3.31 -4.94 -7.60
N ASN A 105 2.03 -5.03 -7.96
CA ASN A 105 1.54 -4.57 -9.26
C ASN A 105 1.54 -3.03 -9.37
N PHE A 106 1.10 -2.34 -8.32
CA PHE A 106 1.08 -0.88 -8.25
C PHE A 106 2.49 -0.30 -8.43
N TYR A 107 3.48 -0.86 -7.73
CA TYR A 107 4.86 -0.40 -7.77
C TYR A 107 5.53 -0.55 -9.14
N LYS A 108 5.13 -1.57 -9.91
CA LYS A 108 5.58 -1.76 -11.30
C LYS A 108 4.85 -0.85 -12.30
N THR A 109 3.75 -0.22 -11.89
CA THR A 109 3.03 0.70 -12.77
C THR A 109 3.87 1.94 -12.99
N LEU A 110 3.96 2.37 -14.26
CA LEU A 110 4.71 3.57 -14.64
C LEU A 110 3.86 4.81 -14.39
N PHE A 111 4.40 5.74 -13.61
CA PHE A 111 4.00 7.13 -13.65
C PHE A 111 4.52 7.76 -14.95
N ILE A 112 3.67 8.46 -15.70
CA ILE A 112 4.03 9.07 -16.99
C ILE A 112 3.75 10.57 -16.93
N SER A 113 4.78 11.40 -17.14
CA SER A 113 4.64 12.84 -17.27
C SER A 113 5.70 13.42 -18.20
N GLY A 114 5.27 14.20 -19.20
CA GLY A 114 6.15 14.92 -20.12
C GLY A 114 6.74 16.22 -19.54
N THR A 115 6.14 16.72 -18.45
CA THR A 115 6.54 17.96 -17.78
C THR A 115 6.62 17.76 -16.27
N VAL A 116 7.41 18.60 -15.61
CA VAL A 116 7.43 18.64 -14.14
C VAL A 116 6.03 19.04 -13.63
N MET A 117 5.45 18.26 -12.71
CA MET A 117 4.17 18.62 -12.08
C MET A 117 4.41 19.69 -11.02
N SER A 118 3.63 20.78 -11.10
CA SER A 118 3.65 21.91 -10.16
C SER A 118 2.84 21.65 -8.90
#